data_AF-A0A2N5Y381-F1
#
_entry.id   AF-A0A2N5Y381-F1
#
_cell.length_a   1.000
_cell.length_b   1.000
_cell.length_c   1.000
_cell.angle_alpha   90.00
_cell.angle_beta   90.00
_cell.angle_gamma   90.00
#
_symmetry.space_group_name_H-M   'P 1'
#
loop_
_entity.id
_entity.type
_entity.pdbx_description
1 polymer ?
#
loop_
_entity_poly.entity_id
_entity_poly.type
_entity_poly.pdbx_seq_one_letter_code
_entity_poly.pdbx_strand_id
1 'polypeptide(L)' 'MPRRWVSDRTLAEYYEVSRCTIWRWVKSGRLPEPEKIGDNCTRWDFDKIREA' A
#
# COMPACT_ATOMS: atom_id res chain seq x y z
N MET A 1 -4.13 -18.14 -0.46
CA MET A 1 -2.75 -17.64 -0.24
C MET A 1 -2.77 -16.73 0.99
N PRO A 2 -1.74 -16.72 1.85
CA PRO A 2 -1.72 -15.80 2.99
C PRO A 2 -1.69 -14.36 2.47
N ARG A 3 -2.62 -13.52 2.94
CA ARG A 3 -2.69 -12.10 2.57
C ARG A 3 -1.34 -11.44 2.86
N ARG A 4 -0.66 -10.97 1.81
CA ARG A 4 0.66 -10.37 1.95
C ARG A 4 0.49 -8.89 2.26
N TRP A 5 0.42 -8.60 3.55
CA TRP A 5 0.39 -7.23 4.04
C TRP A 5 1.75 -6.57 3.85
N VAL A 6 1.77 -5.47 3.09
CA VAL A 6 2.96 -4.67 2.85
C VAL A 6 2.80 -3.27 3.47
N SER A 7 3.93 -2.66 3.84
CA SER A 7 3.96 -1.28 4.33
C SER A 7 4.13 -0.31 3.17
N ASP A 8 3.91 0.99 3.44
CA ASP A 8 4.16 2.08 2.50
C ASP A 8 5.62 2.09 2.01
N ARG A 9 6.55 1.67 2.88
CA ARG A 9 7.97 1.56 2.54
C ARG A 9 8.22 0.47 1.51
N THR A 10 7.64 -0.72 1.70
CA THR A 10 7.77 -1.82 0.73
C THR A 10 7.15 -1.46 -0.62
N LEU A 11 6.01 -0.75 -0.62
CA LEU A 11 5.42 -0.22 -1.84
C LEU A 11 6.31 0.82 -2.53
N ALA A 12 6.88 1.74 -1.75
CA ALA A 12 7.78 2.76 -2.26
C ALA A 12 9.01 2.14 -2.93
N GLU A 13 9.60 1.10 -2.32
CA GLU A 13 10.72 0.35 -2.90
C GLU A 13 10.30 -0.44 -4.15
N TYR A 14 9.11 -1.07 -4.14
CA TYR A 14 8.61 -1.86 -5.28
C TYR A 14 8.33 -1.01 -6.52
N TYR A 15 7.76 0.18 -6.34
CA TYR A 15 7.45 1.10 -7.44
C TYR A 15 8.59 2.08 -7.75
N GLU A 16 9.70 2.01 -7.02
CA GLU A 16 10.82 2.96 -7.10
C GLU A 16 10.38 4.44 -6.95
N VAL A 17 9.39 4.68 -6.07
CA VAL A 17 8.84 6.02 -5.81
C VAL A 17 8.99 6.41 -4.35
N SER A 18 8.90 7.71 -4.06
CA SER A 18 8.80 8.18 -2.68
C SER A 18 7.53 7.68 -1.99
N ARG A 19 7.61 7.43 -0.68
CA ARG A 19 6.46 7.12 0.19
C ARG A 19 5.32 8.13 0.03
N CYS A 20 5.66 9.41 -0.21
CA CYS A 20 4.68 10.46 -0.45
C CYS A 20 3.83 10.21 -1.72
N THR A 21 4.44 9.62 -2.75
CA THR A 21 3.75 9.27 -4.01
C THR A 21 2.73 8.16 -3.78
N ILE A 22 3.06 7.17 -2.96
CA ILE A 22 2.13 6.09 -2.57
C ILE A 22 0.87 6.68 -1.91
N TRP A 23 1.05 7.55 -0.90
CA TRP A 23 -0.08 8.22 -0.27
C TRP A 23 -0.88 9.12 -1.22
N ARG A 24 -0.20 9.77 -2.20
CA ARG A 24 -0.88 10.55 -3.24
C ARG A 24 -1.70 9.66 -4.16
N TRP A 25 -1.21 8.48 -4.53
CA TRP A 25 -1.95 7.51 -5.34
C TRP A 25 -3.14 6.92 -4.59
N VAL A 26 -3.01 6.63 -3.29
CA VAL A 26 -4.14 6.24 -2.44
C VAL A 26 -5.20 7.34 -2.43
N LYS A 27 -4.81 8.61 -2.22
CA LYS A 27 -5.76 9.75 -2.29
C LYS A 27 -6.38 9.95 -3.67
N SER A 28 -5.67 9.58 -4.73
CA SER A 28 -6.13 9.67 -6.11
C SER A 28 -6.99 8.47 -6.53
N GLY A 29 -7.15 7.45 -5.68
CA GLY A 29 -7.86 6.21 -6.01
C GLY A 29 -7.10 5.28 -6.97
N ARG A 30 -5.80 5.50 -7.20
CA ARG A 30 -4.95 4.65 -8.06
C ARG A 30 -4.42 3.44 -7.31
N LEU A 31 -4.26 3.53 -5.99
CA LEU A 31 -3.90 2.41 -5.14
C LEU A 31 -5.08 2.06 -4.22
N PRO A 32 -5.22 0.78 -3.84
CA PRO A 32 -6.26 0.37 -2.92
C PRO A 32 -6.12 1.08 -1.57
N GLU A 33 -7.25 1.28 -0.91
CA GLU A 33 -7.29 1.85 0.43
C GLU A 33 -6.53 0.93 1.40
N PRO A 34 -5.68 1.52 2.27
CA PRO A 34 -4.91 0.73 3.21
C PRO A 34 -5.78 0.30 4.40
N GLU A 35 -5.60 -0.94 4.85
CA GLU A 35 -6.27 -1.45 6.02
C GLU A 35 -5.49 -1.08 7.29
N LYS A 36 -6.21 -0.55 8.29
CA LYS A 36 -5.65 -0.35 9.63
C LYS A 36 -5.68 -1.68 10.38
N ILE A 37 -4.50 -2.26 10.61
CA ILE A 37 -4.34 -3.50 11.38
C ILE A 37 -4.10 -3.21 12.87
N GLY A 38 -3.72 -1.97 13.21
CA GLY A 38 -3.62 -1.51 14.60
C GLY A 38 -3.54 0.02 14.71
N ASP A 39 -3.48 0.55 15.93
CA ASP A 39 -3.54 1.99 16.24
C ASP A 39 -2.58 2.87 15.42
N ASN A 40 -1.39 2.37 15.10
CA ASN A 40 -0.38 3.07 14.29
C ASN A 40 0.14 2.23 13.11
N CYS A 41 -0.61 1.23 12.65
CA CYS A 41 -0.17 0.34 11.57
C CYS A 41 -1.22 0.27 10.46
N THR A 42 -0.97 1.04 9.41
CA THR A 42 -1.71 0.99 8.15
C THR A 42 -0.93 0.10 7.18
N ARG A 43 -1.55 -0.96 6.67
CA ARG A 43 -0.93 -1.89 5.71
C ARG A 43 -1.77 -2.01 4.45
N TRP A 44 -1.11 -2.29 3.33
CA TRP A 44 -1.76 -2.55 2.06
C TRP A 44 -1.77 -4.04 1.77
N ASP A 45 -2.83 -4.50 1.13
CA ASP A 45 -2.89 -5.86 0.60
C ASP A 45 -2.16 -5.91 -0.75
N PHE A 46 -1.04 -6.63 -0.81
CA PHE A 46 -0.24 -6.72 -2.03
C PHE A 46 -0.97 -7.44 -3.17
N ASP A 47 -1.87 -8.37 -2.84
CA ASP A 47 -2.66 -9.07 -3.86
C ASP A 47 -3.61 -8.09 -4.58
N LYS A 48 -4.24 -7.16 -3.85
CA LYS A 48 -5.06 -6.09 -4.45
C LYS A 48 -4.24 -5.12 -5.30
N ILE A 49 -2.98 -4.89 -4.96
CA ILE A 49 -2.10 -3.98 -5.69
C ILE A 49 -1.65 -4.57 -7.02
N ARG A 50 -1.42 -5.89 -7.06
CA ARG A 50 -1.00 -6.59 -8.29
C ARG A 50 -2.14 -6.70 -9.31
N GLU A 51 -3.38 -6.68 -8.85
CA GLU A 51 -4.56 -6.90 -9.69
C GLU A 51 -5.16 -5.60 -10.27
N ALA A 52 -4.75 -4.42 -9.76
CA ALA A 52 -5.19 -3.09 -10.20
C ALA A 52 -4.24 -2.46 -11.24
#